data_AF-A0A8S4S3N9-F1
#
_entry.id   AF-A0A8S4S3N9-F1
#
_cell.length_a   1.000
_cell.length_b   1.000
_cell.length_c   1.000
_cell.angle_alpha   90.00
_cell.angle_beta   90.00
_cell.angle_gamma   90.00
#
_symmetry.space_group_name_H-M   'P 1'
#
loop_
_entity.id
_entity.type
_entity.pdbx_description
1 polymer ?
#
loop_
_entity_poly.entity_id
_entity_poly.type
_entity_poly.pdbx_seq_one_letter_code
_entity_poly.pdbx_strand_id
1 'polypeptide(L)'
;MLQQILRDMWVDPEILAELDETQKQTLFCKMREEQVRRWQAWDQKVNKEETDRPKFQSNAKKQVQFLKGEDGEPWVWVMGEHPEDQSIDSILAEEARQRALSQAREEAHQLRKSVEKELTHLIDYKPLDSLEQKFDLSPKSVDSLEDTLDLYCSVDELRQSIEALEPELKEKSDSEADKEYCDENNKLNLKKNTLQFNFIEGKRDVIQDSGLPRNGDGVGLRVAAWERRVAAARAGDILRGLRARRARTLRDAQLQAQDEDAVWREQERKAKEAEAAMREIARAAREAHRRSVDFTTPCQITAGKPPNREAVLEWFRTQELKRAVGLDENNKPVDWFHGLITRSEAEQTLSQRPEGSFLVRLSERVWGYAISYRAARCKHYLVDASDGYRLLGAGQIAHETLADLVNYHKKVPITESGGELLTTPCVPAQTPVI
;
A
#
# COMPACT_ATOMS: atom_id res chain seq x y z
N MET A 1 19.82 0.91 -2.26
CA MET A 1 19.08 0.63 -3.52
C MET A 1 20.00 0.12 -4.63
N LEU A 2 20.97 0.90 -5.15
CA LEU A 2 21.88 0.45 -6.23
C LEU A 2 22.62 -0.87 -5.92
N GLN A 3 23.12 -1.06 -4.69
CA GLN A 3 23.79 -2.30 -4.28
C GLN A 3 22.86 -3.53 -4.32
N GLN A 4 21.56 -3.34 -4.08
CA GLN A 4 20.57 -4.42 -4.13
C GLN A 4 20.27 -4.81 -5.57
N ILE A 5 20.13 -3.82 -6.45
CA ILE A 5 20.00 -4.01 -7.90
C ILE A 5 21.22 -4.74 -8.50
N LEU A 6 22.44 -4.37 -8.09
CA LEU A 6 23.67 -5.04 -8.56
C LEU A 6 23.83 -6.46 -8.01
N ARG A 7 23.20 -6.77 -6.87
CA ARG A 7 23.16 -8.13 -6.31
C ARG A 7 22.13 -9.00 -7.04
N ASP A 8 20.94 -8.46 -7.28
CA ASP A 8 19.81 -9.22 -7.83
C ASP A 8 19.78 -9.17 -9.37
N MET A 9 20.63 -8.32 -9.97
CA MET A 9 20.75 -8.08 -11.42
C MET A 9 19.43 -7.71 -12.10
N TRP A 10 18.50 -7.17 -11.34
CA TRP A 10 17.14 -6.84 -11.76
C TRP A 10 16.77 -5.45 -11.26
N VAL A 11 16.02 -4.70 -12.08
CA VAL A 11 15.58 -3.34 -11.81
C VAL A 11 14.07 -3.26 -12.02
N ASP A 12 13.35 -2.75 -11.02
CA ASP A 12 11.92 -2.44 -11.14
C ASP A 12 11.66 -1.41 -12.27
N PRO A 13 10.69 -1.66 -13.17
CA PRO A 13 10.38 -0.74 -14.27
C PRO A 13 10.00 0.67 -13.83
N GLU A 14 9.35 0.81 -12.67
CA GLU A 14 8.94 2.11 -12.11
C GLU A 14 10.15 2.93 -11.64
N ILE A 15 11.10 2.28 -10.94
CA ILE A 15 12.35 2.91 -10.50
C ILE A 15 13.21 3.30 -11.71
N LEU A 16 13.23 2.45 -12.74
CA LEU A 16 13.94 2.74 -13.99
C LEU A 16 13.31 3.90 -14.78
N ALA A 17 11.99 4.11 -14.67
CA ALA A 17 11.31 5.23 -15.32
C ALA A 17 11.60 6.57 -14.63
N GLU A 18 11.73 6.56 -13.30
CA GLU A 18 11.97 7.75 -12.48
C GLU A 18 13.44 8.23 -12.47
N LEU A 19 14.41 7.36 -12.75
CA LEU A 19 15.82 7.73 -12.88
C LEU A 19 16.04 8.67 -14.08
N ASP A 20 16.95 9.63 -13.96
CA ASP A 20 17.34 10.47 -15.09
C ASP A 20 18.19 9.67 -16.11
N GLU A 21 18.28 10.14 -17.36
CA GLU A 21 18.98 9.41 -18.44
C GLU A 21 20.47 9.15 -18.12
N THR A 22 21.11 10.09 -17.41
CA THR A 22 22.51 9.96 -16.99
C THR A 22 22.71 8.92 -15.89
N GLN A 23 21.75 8.80 -14.98
CA GLN A 23 21.71 7.81 -13.92
C GLN A 23 21.37 6.43 -14.48
N LYS A 24 20.48 6.33 -15.47
CA LYS A 24 20.22 5.08 -16.21
C LYS A 24 21.48 4.57 -16.90
N GLN A 25 22.19 5.44 -17.63
CA GLN A 25 23.47 5.07 -18.25
C GLN A 25 24.49 4.60 -17.22
N THR A 26 24.64 5.33 -16.10
CA THR A 26 25.55 4.95 -15.02
C THR A 26 25.17 3.59 -14.41
N LEU A 27 23.88 3.35 -14.18
CA LEU A 27 23.34 2.09 -13.68
C LEU A 27 23.64 0.94 -14.64
N PHE A 28 23.38 1.11 -15.94
CA PHE A 28 23.66 0.07 -16.94
C PHE A 28 25.15 -0.23 -17.07
N CYS A 29 26.03 0.79 -17.02
CA CYS A 29 27.46 0.58 -16.97
C CYS A 29 27.87 -0.26 -15.74
N LYS A 30 27.35 0.07 -14.56
CA LYS A 30 27.64 -0.67 -13.32
C LYS A 30 27.09 -2.10 -13.33
N MET A 31 25.90 -2.30 -13.87
CA MET A 31 25.32 -3.64 -14.06
C MET A 31 26.13 -4.46 -15.05
N ARG A 32 26.63 -3.84 -16.12
CA ARG A 32 27.47 -4.52 -17.11
C ARG A 32 28.82 -4.92 -16.53
N GLU A 33 29.46 -4.03 -15.77
CA GLU A 33 30.68 -4.33 -15.02
C GLU A 33 30.48 -5.54 -14.08
N GLU A 34 29.36 -5.59 -13.36
CA GLU A 34 29.07 -6.69 -12.44
C GLU A 34 28.77 -8.01 -13.18
N GLN A 35 28.09 -7.98 -14.34
CA GLN A 35 27.94 -9.16 -15.19
C GLN A 35 29.29 -9.72 -15.65
N VAL A 36 30.18 -8.84 -16.11
CA VAL A 36 31.53 -9.24 -16.56
C VAL A 36 32.33 -9.81 -15.39
N ARG A 37 32.27 -9.18 -14.21
CA ARG A 37 32.94 -9.67 -13.01
C ARG A 37 32.44 -11.06 -12.58
N ARG A 38 31.12 -11.27 -12.58
CA ARG A 38 30.50 -12.58 -12.25
C ARG A 38 30.88 -13.64 -13.27
N TRP A 39 30.86 -13.29 -14.55
CA TRP A 39 31.27 -14.19 -15.62
C TRP A 39 32.76 -14.58 -15.48
N GLN A 40 33.66 -13.61 -15.26
CA GLN A 40 35.09 -13.89 -15.03
C GLN A 40 35.32 -14.76 -13.79
N ALA A 41 34.58 -14.54 -12.70
CA ALA A 41 34.69 -15.35 -11.49
C ALA A 41 34.19 -16.79 -11.72
N TRP A 42 33.10 -16.95 -12.48
CA TRP A 42 32.61 -18.25 -12.89
C TRP A 42 33.60 -18.95 -13.83
N ASP A 43 34.15 -18.25 -14.82
CA ASP A 43 35.10 -18.78 -15.81
C ASP A 43 36.42 -19.22 -15.16
N GLN A 44 36.93 -18.45 -14.20
CA GLN A 44 38.08 -18.86 -13.37
C GLN A 44 37.77 -20.10 -12.52
N LYS A 45 36.54 -20.21 -12.00
CA LYS A 45 36.12 -21.36 -11.20
C LYS A 45 36.01 -22.62 -12.06
N VAL A 46 35.42 -22.52 -13.25
CA VAL A 46 35.34 -23.61 -14.22
C VAL A 46 36.73 -24.03 -14.69
N ASN A 47 37.61 -23.09 -15.03
CA ASN A 47 39.01 -23.40 -15.38
C ASN A 47 39.76 -24.09 -14.23
N LYS A 48 39.53 -23.67 -12.99
CA LYS A 48 40.15 -24.30 -11.82
C LYS A 48 39.60 -25.71 -11.57
N GLU A 49 38.29 -25.89 -11.71
CA GLU A 49 37.63 -27.21 -11.66
C GLU A 49 38.06 -28.13 -12.82
N GLU A 50 38.35 -27.60 -14.02
CA GLU A 50 38.96 -28.35 -15.13
C GLU A 50 40.43 -28.72 -14.85
N THR A 51 41.15 -27.89 -14.08
CA THR A 51 42.54 -28.15 -13.70
C THR A 51 42.64 -29.21 -12.59
N ASP A 52 41.65 -29.26 -11.69
CA ASP A 52 41.53 -30.25 -10.60
C ASP A 52 40.89 -31.58 -11.02
N ARG A 53 40.29 -31.67 -12.22
CA ARG A 53 39.94 -32.97 -12.81
C ARG A 53 41.22 -33.75 -13.11
N PRO A 54 41.34 -35.03 -12.74
CA PRO A 54 42.52 -35.82 -13.03
C PRO A 54 42.72 -35.89 -14.55
N LYS A 55 43.73 -35.17 -15.04
CA LYS A 55 44.15 -35.27 -16.45
C LYS A 55 44.67 -36.69 -16.65
N PHE A 56 43.93 -37.51 -17.40
CA PHE A 56 44.48 -38.76 -17.93
C PHE A 56 45.75 -38.40 -18.70
N GLN A 57 46.89 -38.90 -18.24
CA GLN A 57 48.18 -38.68 -18.89
C GLN A 57 48.06 -39.14 -20.35
N SER A 58 48.08 -38.19 -21.29
CA SER A 58 48.15 -38.53 -22.70
C SER A 58 49.56 -39.03 -22.99
N ASN A 59 49.77 -40.34 -22.85
CA ASN A 59 50.93 -40.97 -23.44
C ASN A 59 50.88 -40.74 -24.95
N ALA A 60 51.86 -40.01 -25.46
CA ALA A 60 52.07 -39.79 -26.88
C ALA A 60 52.45 -41.13 -27.53
N LYS A 61 51.41 -41.85 -27.98
CA LYS A 61 51.33 -42.86 -29.06
C LYS A 61 50.10 -43.73 -28.78
N LYS A 62 48.90 -43.25 -29.15
CA LYS A 62 47.71 -44.11 -29.14
C LYS A 62 47.78 -45.01 -30.38
N GLN A 63 48.13 -46.27 -30.17
CA GLN A 63 48.03 -47.31 -31.20
C GLN A 63 46.72 -48.06 -30.97
N VAL A 64 45.84 -48.06 -31.97
CA VAL A 64 44.58 -48.80 -31.93
C VAL A 64 44.90 -50.27 -32.26
N GLN A 65 44.71 -51.17 -31.29
CA GLN A 65 44.70 -52.61 -31.53
C GLN A 65 43.25 -53.05 -31.68
N PHE A 66 42.91 -53.58 -32.86
CA PHE A 66 41.63 -54.23 -33.08
C PHE A 66 41.69 -55.65 -32.50
N LEU A 67 40.71 -56.01 -31.69
CA LEU A 67 40.43 -57.40 -31.37
C LEU A 67 40.16 -58.12 -32.69
N LYS A 68 40.71 -59.31 -32.88
CA LYS A 68 40.47 -60.14 -34.07
C LYS A 68 39.60 -61.32 -33.70
N GLY A 69 38.64 -61.67 -34.55
CA GLY A 69 37.85 -62.89 -34.45
C GLY A 69 38.69 -64.14 -34.74
N GLU A 70 38.05 -65.31 -34.62
CA GLU A 70 38.67 -66.61 -34.93
C GLU A 70 39.10 -66.74 -36.40
N ASP A 71 38.52 -65.92 -37.27
CA ASP A 71 38.81 -65.78 -38.70
C ASP A 71 40.01 -64.85 -39.00
N GLY A 72 40.54 -64.16 -37.99
CA GLY A 72 41.65 -63.20 -38.15
C GLY A 72 41.24 -61.81 -38.65
N GLU A 73 39.94 -61.60 -38.89
CA GLU A 73 39.35 -60.29 -39.21
C GLU A 73 39.03 -59.51 -37.92
N PRO A 74 38.91 -58.17 -37.96
CA PRO A 74 38.53 -57.39 -36.78
C PRO A 74 37.19 -57.86 -36.20
N TRP A 75 37.15 -58.10 -34.89
CA TRP A 75 35.95 -58.53 -34.17
C TRP A 75 34.88 -57.44 -34.20
N VAL A 76 33.69 -57.78 -34.70
CA VAL A 76 32.52 -56.91 -34.77
C VAL A 76 31.42 -57.52 -33.92
N TRP A 77 30.93 -56.76 -32.94
CA TRP A 77 29.70 -57.07 -32.21
C TRP A 77 28.57 -56.21 -32.75
N VAL A 78 27.57 -56.84 -33.35
CA VAL A 78 26.31 -56.21 -33.74
C VAL A 78 25.29 -56.46 -32.62
N MET A 79 24.90 -55.42 -31.89
CA MET A 79 23.91 -55.56 -30.81
C MET A 79 22.60 -56.14 -31.39
N GLY A 80 22.10 -57.22 -30.78
CA GLY A 80 20.86 -57.87 -31.18
C GLY A 80 20.98 -59.02 -32.18
N GLU A 81 22.19 -59.37 -32.62
CA GLU A 81 22.46 -60.60 -33.41
C GLU A 81 23.03 -61.75 -32.57
N HIS A 82 23.46 -61.49 -31.32
CA HIS A 82 23.98 -62.51 -30.41
C HIS A 82 22.83 -63.26 -29.70
N PRO A 83 22.92 -64.59 -29.47
CA PRO A 83 21.86 -65.39 -28.83
C PRO A 83 21.40 -64.93 -27.44
N GLU A 84 22.23 -64.15 -26.74
CA GLU A 84 21.93 -63.61 -25.41
C GLU A 84 21.53 -62.13 -25.42
N ASP A 85 21.55 -61.46 -26.58
CA ASP A 85 21.16 -60.06 -26.71
C ASP A 85 19.66 -59.93 -27.03
N GLN A 86 19.03 -58.88 -26.51
CA GLN A 86 17.69 -58.50 -26.95
C GLN A 86 17.75 -57.97 -28.39
N SER A 87 16.75 -58.31 -29.21
CA SER A 87 16.67 -57.76 -30.56
C SER A 87 16.59 -56.23 -30.51
N ILE A 88 17.19 -55.57 -31.51
CA ILE A 88 17.18 -54.11 -31.63
C ILE A 88 15.74 -53.59 -31.59
N ASP A 89 14.82 -54.27 -32.28
CA ASP A 89 13.40 -53.90 -32.31
C ASP A 89 12.75 -53.96 -30.93
N SER A 90 13.10 -54.94 -30.09
CA SER A 90 12.61 -55.06 -28.71
C SER A 90 13.14 -53.93 -27.82
N ILE A 91 14.42 -53.56 -27.97
CA ILE A 91 15.04 -52.46 -27.22
C ILE A 91 14.39 -51.12 -27.60
N LEU A 92 14.20 -50.88 -28.90
CA LEU A 92 13.54 -49.66 -29.39
C LEU A 92 12.07 -49.59 -28.97
N ALA A 93 11.35 -50.72 -28.97
CA ALA A 93 9.98 -50.79 -28.50
C ALA A 93 9.88 -50.50 -26.99
N GLU A 94 10.78 -51.06 -26.18
CA GLU A 94 10.83 -50.79 -24.73
C GLU A 94 11.17 -49.33 -24.44
N GLU A 95 12.15 -48.77 -25.14
CA GLU A 95 12.51 -47.37 -24.99
C GLU A 95 11.36 -46.44 -25.41
N ALA A 96 10.64 -46.76 -26.49
CA ALA A 96 9.45 -46.03 -26.90
C ALA A 96 8.34 -46.10 -25.83
N ARG A 97 8.13 -47.27 -25.20
CA ARG A 97 7.17 -47.42 -24.08
C ARG A 97 7.58 -46.58 -22.87
N GLN A 98 8.85 -46.58 -22.49
CA GLN A 98 9.34 -45.80 -21.35
C GLN A 98 9.24 -44.30 -21.60
N ARG A 99 9.56 -43.83 -22.81
CA ARG A 99 9.36 -42.42 -23.21
C ARG A 99 7.89 -42.03 -23.14
N ALA A 100 6.99 -42.87 -23.66
CA ALA A 100 5.55 -42.62 -23.60
C ALA A 100 5.04 -42.53 -22.15
N LEU A 101 5.50 -43.42 -21.25
CA LEU A 101 5.14 -43.38 -19.84
C LEU A 101 5.67 -42.12 -19.13
N SER A 102 6.92 -41.73 -19.39
CA SER A 102 7.49 -40.52 -18.82
C SER A 102 6.75 -39.28 -19.28
N GLN A 103 6.43 -39.20 -20.58
CA GLN A 103 5.67 -38.12 -21.16
C GLN A 103 4.26 -38.03 -20.55
N ALA A 104 3.54 -39.15 -20.45
CA ALA A 104 2.23 -39.19 -19.82
C ALA A 104 2.26 -38.74 -18.35
N ARG A 105 3.33 -39.09 -17.61
CA ARG A 105 3.54 -38.66 -16.22
C ARG A 105 3.81 -37.16 -16.12
N GLU A 106 4.63 -36.60 -17.00
CA GLU A 106 4.92 -35.18 -17.07
C GLU A 106 3.68 -34.37 -17.43
N GLU A 107 2.93 -34.79 -18.45
CA GLU A 107 1.67 -34.17 -18.86
C GLU A 107 0.64 -34.20 -17.73
N ALA A 108 0.46 -35.34 -17.06
CA ALA A 108 -0.42 -35.44 -15.90
C ALA A 108 0.02 -34.53 -14.75
N HIS A 109 1.33 -34.38 -14.53
CA HIS A 109 1.87 -33.50 -13.50
C HIS A 109 1.70 -32.01 -13.85
N GLN A 110 1.89 -31.62 -15.11
CA GLN A 110 1.63 -30.26 -15.58
C GLN A 110 0.15 -29.91 -15.50
N LEU A 111 -0.73 -30.86 -15.88
CA LEU A 111 -2.16 -30.69 -15.74
C LEU A 111 -2.53 -30.45 -14.26
N ARG A 112 -1.99 -31.25 -13.33
CA ARG A 112 -2.20 -31.06 -11.88
C ARG A 112 -1.78 -29.66 -11.42
N LYS A 113 -0.59 -29.19 -11.82
CA LYS A 113 -0.11 -27.84 -11.48
C LYS A 113 -1.01 -26.74 -12.07
N SER A 114 -1.48 -26.92 -13.30
CA SER A 114 -2.36 -25.95 -13.95
C SER A 114 -3.72 -25.87 -13.22
N VAL A 115 -4.33 -27.02 -12.92
CA VAL A 115 -5.61 -27.08 -12.20
C VAL A 115 -5.48 -26.49 -10.79
N GLU A 116 -4.36 -26.75 -10.10
CA GLU A 116 -4.09 -26.17 -8.77
C GLU A 116 -3.96 -24.64 -8.83
N LYS A 117 -3.30 -24.09 -9.85
CA LYS A 117 -3.22 -22.64 -10.09
C LYS A 117 -4.59 -22.03 -10.38
N GLU A 118 -5.38 -22.65 -11.26
CA GLU A 118 -6.74 -22.21 -11.59
C GLU A 118 -7.66 -22.24 -10.35
N LEU A 119 -7.57 -23.29 -9.54
CA LEU A 119 -8.30 -23.40 -8.29
C LEU A 119 -7.91 -22.29 -7.32
N THR A 120 -6.60 -22.02 -7.18
CA THR A 120 -6.08 -20.95 -6.31
C THR A 120 -6.59 -19.59 -6.77
N HIS A 121 -6.51 -19.30 -8.07
CA HIS A 121 -6.99 -18.06 -8.66
C HIS A 121 -8.50 -17.86 -8.47
N LEU A 122 -9.30 -18.92 -8.62
CA LEU A 122 -10.75 -18.85 -8.42
C LEU A 122 -11.14 -18.67 -6.95
N ILE A 123 -10.31 -19.15 -6.02
CA ILE A 123 -10.47 -18.98 -4.57
C ILE A 123 -10.11 -17.56 -4.12
N ASP A 124 -9.17 -16.92 -4.80
CA ASP A 124 -8.75 -15.54 -4.49
C ASP A 124 -9.78 -14.50 -4.98
N TYR A 125 -10.52 -14.81 -6.06
CA TYR A 125 -11.48 -13.88 -6.69
C TYR A 125 -12.96 -14.03 -6.26
N LYS A 126 -13.34 -15.07 -5.51
CA LYS A 126 -14.72 -15.25 -5.02
C LYS A 126 -14.80 -15.15 -3.49
N PRO A 127 -15.68 -14.30 -2.92
CA PRO A 127 -15.95 -14.30 -1.48
C PRO A 127 -16.40 -15.70 -1.05
N LEU A 128 -15.69 -16.29 -0.07
CA LEU A 128 -15.91 -17.67 0.35
C LEU A 128 -17.30 -17.94 0.95
N ASP A 129 -18.02 -16.89 1.36
CA ASP A 129 -19.41 -16.96 1.85
C ASP A 129 -20.35 -17.63 0.84
N SER A 130 -20.09 -17.49 -0.47
CA SER A 130 -20.94 -18.10 -1.51
C SER A 130 -20.60 -19.58 -1.81
N LEU A 131 -19.44 -20.06 -1.34
CA LEU A 131 -19.00 -21.45 -1.50
C LEU A 131 -19.32 -22.32 -0.26
N GLU A 132 -19.35 -21.72 0.93
CA GLU A 132 -19.69 -22.40 2.18
C GLU A 132 -21.14 -22.92 2.21
N GLN A 133 -22.09 -22.20 1.60
CA GLN A 133 -23.50 -22.63 1.56
C GLN A 133 -23.76 -23.87 0.68
N LYS A 134 -22.76 -24.34 -0.09
CA LYS A 134 -22.89 -25.46 -1.04
C LYS A 134 -22.09 -26.70 -0.66
N PHE A 135 -21.23 -26.62 0.35
CA PHE A 135 -20.33 -27.71 0.75
C PHE A 135 -20.48 -28.03 2.24
N ASP A 136 -21.63 -28.57 2.61
CA ASP A 136 -21.78 -29.23 3.90
C ASP A 136 -21.20 -30.65 3.81
N LEU A 137 -19.91 -30.78 4.12
CA LEU A 137 -19.21 -32.07 4.21
C LEU A 137 -19.04 -32.46 5.69
N SER A 138 -20.15 -32.81 6.33
CA SER A 138 -20.13 -33.63 7.55
C SER A 138 -19.80 -35.08 7.15
N PRO A 139 -18.70 -35.68 7.65
CA PRO A 139 -18.37 -37.07 7.34
C PRO A 139 -19.33 -37.99 8.13
N LYS A 140 -20.40 -38.46 7.48
CA LYS A 140 -21.30 -39.48 8.02
C LYS A 140 -21.47 -40.65 7.03
N SER A 141 -20.37 -41.35 6.77
CA SER A 141 -20.32 -42.78 6.42
C SER A 141 -18.90 -43.11 5.94
N VAL A 142 -18.02 -43.41 6.88
CA VAL A 142 -16.83 -44.21 6.57
C VAL A 142 -17.35 -45.64 6.38
N ASP A 143 -17.54 -46.05 5.13
CA ASP A 143 -17.78 -47.45 4.79
C ASP A 143 -16.52 -48.27 5.10
N SER A 144 -16.77 -49.48 5.62
CA SER A 144 -15.85 -50.39 6.32
C SER A 144 -14.58 -50.73 5.53
N LEU A 145 -13.49 -50.94 6.27
CA LEU A 145 -12.12 -51.24 5.80
C LEU A 145 -11.97 -52.61 5.10
N GLU A 146 -13.05 -53.40 4.99
CA GLU A 146 -13.08 -54.73 4.36
C GLU A 146 -12.97 -54.68 2.83
N ASP A 147 -13.52 -53.66 2.16
CA ASP A 147 -13.48 -53.54 0.68
C ASP A 147 -12.09 -53.23 0.11
N THR A 148 -11.12 -52.93 0.98
CA THR A 148 -9.75 -52.58 0.59
C THR A 148 -8.86 -53.81 0.34
N LEU A 149 -9.27 -54.99 0.83
CA LEU A 149 -8.45 -56.20 0.75
C LEU A 149 -8.66 -57.01 -0.54
N ASP A 150 -9.81 -56.85 -1.21
CA ASP A 150 -10.16 -57.52 -2.48
C ASP A 150 -9.56 -56.86 -3.74
N LEU A 151 -8.70 -55.84 -3.59
CA LEU A 151 -8.09 -55.14 -4.73
C LEU A 151 -6.79 -55.81 -5.22
N TYR A 152 -6.21 -56.72 -4.44
CA TYR A 152 -5.07 -57.54 -4.89
C TYR A 152 -5.59 -58.94 -5.19
N CYS A 153 -5.84 -59.24 -6.47
CA CYS A 153 -5.91 -60.62 -6.92
C CYS A 153 -4.64 -61.32 -6.42
N SER A 154 -4.82 -62.41 -5.68
CA SER A 154 -3.67 -63.15 -5.15
C SER A 154 -2.81 -63.64 -6.33
N VAL A 155 -1.50 -63.76 -6.14
CA VAL A 155 -0.57 -64.23 -7.20
C VAL A 155 -1.00 -65.59 -7.77
N ASP A 156 -1.71 -66.38 -6.98
CA ASP A 156 -2.27 -67.68 -7.36
C ASP A 156 -3.52 -67.57 -8.26
N GLU A 157 -4.38 -66.56 -8.08
CA GLU A 157 -5.53 -66.29 -8.98
C GLU A 157 -5.07 -65.84 -10.37
N LEU A 158 -3.95 -65.12 -10.46
CA LEU A 158 -3.34 -64.72 -11.73
C LEU A 158 -2.68 -65.91 -12.43
N ARG A 159 -2.02 -66.82 -11.70
CA ARG A 159 -1.46 -68.06 -12.26
C ARG A 159 -2.55 -68.99 -12.79
N GLN A 160 -3.62 -69.20 -12.03
CA GLN A 160 -4.76 -70.02 -12.46
C GLN A 160 -5.47 -69.44 -13.69
N SER A 161 -5.57 -68.11 -13.80
CA SER A 161 -6.15 -67.46 -14.98
C SER A 161 -5.29 -67.61 -16.23
N ILE A 162 -3.96 -67.62 -16.08
CA ILE A 162 -3.02 -67.83 -17.21
C ILE A 162 -3.03 -69.30 -17.65
N GLU A 163 -3.08 -70.24 -16.71
CA GLU A 163 -3.16 -71.69 -16.99
C GLU A 163 -4.51 -72.09 -17.59
N ALA A 164 -5.60 -71.41 -17.20
CA ALA A 164 -6.94 -71.61 -17.76
C ALA A 164 -7.11 -71.09 -19.21
N LEU A 165 -6.13 -70.34 -19.74
CA LEU A 165 -6.16 -69.75 -21.07
C LEU A 165 -5.34 -70.52 -22.12
N GLU A 166 -4.67 -71.64 -21.78
CA GLU A 166 -4.09 -72.59 -22.73
C GLU A 166 -5.10 -73.71 -23.08
N PRO A 167 -5.62 -73.83 -24.33
CA PRO A 167 -6.61 -74.84 -24.64
C PRO A 167 -6.02 -76.04 -25.41
N GLU A 168 -6.09 -77.24 -24.84
CA GLU A 168 -6.29 -78.48 -25.62
C GLU A 168 -7.66 -79.13 -25.30
N LEU A 169 -8.54 -79.03 -26.30
CA LEU A 169 -9.51 -80.03 -26.78
C LEU A 169 -10.26 -80.95 -25.77
N LYS A 170 -11.56 -80.70 -25.54
CA LYS A 170 -12.70 -81.57 -25.98
C LYS A 170 -14.10 -81.19 -25.44
N GLU A 171 -15.02 -81.07 -26.41
CA GLU A 171 -16.48 -81.34 -26.49
C GLU A 171 -17.48 -81.32 -25.29
N LYS A 172 -18.55 -80.54 -25.52
CA LYS A 172 -20.02 -80.79 -25.43
C LYS A 172 -20.70 -81.12 -24.09
N SER A 173 -21.70 -80.30 -23.70
CA SER A 173 -23.17 -80.44 -23.97
C SER A 173 -24.04 -79.81 -22.87
N ASP A 174 -25.06 -79.03 -23.27
CA ASP A 174 -26.47 -78.89 -22.83
C ASP A 174 -26.80 -78.98 -21.31
N SER A 175 -27.73 -78.24 -20.66
CA SER A 175 -29.08 -77.75 -21.03
C SER A 175 -29.70 -76.92 -19.86
N GLU A 176 -30.53 -75.93 -20.22
CA GLU A 176 -31.88 -75.58 -19.71
C GLU A 176 -32.25 -75.30 -18.23
N ALA A 177 -33.35 -74.52 -18.11
CA ALA A 177 -34.26 -74.26 -16.98
C ALA A 177 -33.91 -73.07 -16.05
N ASP A 178 -34.85 -72.31 -15.47
CA ASP A 178 -36.21 -71.84 -15.80
C ASP A 178 -36.53 -70.74 -14.73
N LYS A 179 -37.43 -69.79 -15.07
CA LYS A 179 -38.44 -69.02 -14.25
C LYS A 179 -38.23 -68.91 -12.69
N GLU A 180 -38.58 -67.85 -11.97
CA GLU A 180 -39.85 -67.09 -11.91
C GLU A 180 -39.75 -65.94 -10.88
N TYR A 181 -40.73 -65.05 -10.96
CA TYR A 181 -41.04 -63.75 -10.32
C TYR A 181 -41.43 -63.84 -8.81
N CYS A 182 -41.05 -62.90 -7.92
CA CYS A 182 -41.87 -61.89 -7.16
C CYS A 182 -41.19 -61.71 -5.77
N ASP A 183 -41.22 -60.64 -4.97
CA ASP A 183 -41.85 -59.31 -5.00
C ASP A 183 -41.26 -58.41 -3.88
N GLU A 184 -41.44 -57.08 -4.02
CA GLU A 184 -41.54 -56.02 -2.99
C GLU A 184 -40.49 -55.87 -1.85
N ASN A 185 -39.75 -54.75 -1.90
CA ASN A 185 -39.94 -53.59 -0.98
C ASN A 185 -38.61 -52.91 -0.55
N ASN A 186 -38.18 -51.89 -1.30
CA ASN A 186 -37.71 -50.59 -0.77
C ASN A 186 -37.26 -49.67 -1.92
N LYS A 187 -38.18 -48.86 -2.44
CA LYS A 187 -37.82 -47.68 -3.25
C LYS A 187 -37.35 -46.56 -2.33
N LEU A 188 -36.04 -46.44 -2.13
CA LEU A 188 -35.44 -45.14 -1.82
C LEU A 188 -34.85 -44.56 -3.10
N ASN A 189 -35.53 -43.53 -3.60
CA ASN A 189 -35.10 -42.72 -4.74
C ASN A 189 -33.74 -42.08 -4.46
N LEU A 190 -32.65 -42.69 -4.94
CA LEU A 190 -31.32 -42.06 -5.00
C LEU A 190 -31.19 -41.14 -6.24
N LYS A 191 -32.24 -40.37 -6.52
CA LYS A 191 -32.21 -39.27 -7.49
C LYS A 191 -32.31 -37.96 -6.71
N LYS A 192 -31.22 -37.54 -6.07
CA LYS A 192 -30.92 -36.16 -5.61
C LYS A 192 -29.64 -36.09 -4.75
N ASN A 193 -28.51 -36.56 -5.26
CA ASN A 193 -27.20 -35.93 -4.98
C ASN A 193 -26.08 -36.53 -5.86
N THR A 194 -26.22 -36.40 -7.16
CA THR A 194 -25.10 -36.56 -8.08
C THR A 194 -24.58 -35.15 -8.38
N LEU A 195 -23.69 -34.64 -7.53
CA LEU A 195 -22.87 -33.49 -7.89
C LEU A 195 -21.82 -33.98 -8.90
N GLN A 196 -22.15 -33.77 -10.17
CA GLN A 196 -21.30 -33.94 -11.33
C GLN A 196 -20.04 -33.06 -11.20
N PHE A 197 -18.88 -33.68 -10.94
CA PHE A 197 -17.58 -33.07 -11.14
C PHE A 197 -17.23 -33.12 -12.63
N ASN A 198 -17.84 -32.24 -13.44
CA ASN A 198 -17.66 -32.21 -14.90
C ASN A 198 -16.37 -31.51 -15.37
N PHE A 199 -15.33 -31.42 -14.54
CA PHE A 199 -14.07 -30.77 -14.94
C PHE A 199 -13.00 -31.74 -15.46
N ILE A 200 -13.23 -33.05 -15.33
CA ILE A 200 -12.39 -34.11 -15.91
C ILE A 200 -13.23 -34.91 -16.92
N GLU A 201 -13.87 -34.22 -17.86
CA GLU A 201 -14.48 -34.86 -19.03
C GLU A 201 -14.12 -34.02 -20.27
N GLY A 202 -12.81 -33.79 -20.44
CA GLY A 202 -12.26 -33.22 -21.66
C GLY A 202 -12.16 -34.31 -22.73
N LYS A 203 -13.05 -34.24 -23.72
CA LYS A 203 -13.09 -35.03 -24.96
C LYS A 203 -13.29 -36.55 -24.76
N ARG A 204 -14.57 -36.98 -24.71
CA ARG A 204 -14.93 -38.31 -25.23
C ARG A 204 -14.60 -38.33 -26.72
N ASP A 205 -13.68 -39.20 -27.11
CA ASP A 205 -13.47 -39.55 -28.51
C ASP A 205 -14.75 -40.17 -29.09
N VAL A 206 -15.08 -39.73 -30.30
CA VAL A 206 -16.25 -40.06 -31.10
C VAL A 206 -16.09 -41.46 -31.74
N ILE A 207 -15.69 -42.47 -30.98
CA ILE A 207 -15.68 -43.86 -31.47
C ILE A 207 -16.08 -44.82 -30.34
N GLN A 208 -17.38 -44.99 -30.13
CA GLN A 208 -17.95 -46.24 -29.60
C GLN A 208 -19.46 -46.26 -29.86
N ASP A 209 -19.81 -46.41 -31.13
CA ASP A 209 -21.11 -46.96 -31.52
C ASP A 209 -20.86 -48.39 -32.00
N SER A 210 -21.16 -49.37 -31.16
CA SER A 210 -21.38 -50.79 -31.48
C SER A 210 -21.67 -51.55 -30.18
N GLY A 211 -22.94 -51.84 -29.94
CA GLY A 211 -23.40 -52.57 -28.76
C GLY A 211 -22.92 -54.02 -28.72
N LEU A 212 -22.34 -54.41 -27.59
CA LEU A 212 -22.14 -55.79 -27.14
C LEU A 212 -22.28 -55.84 -25.59
N PRO A 213 -22.72 -56.97 -25.01
CA PRO A 213 -23.21 -57.02 -23.64
C PRO A 213 -22.07 -56.99 -22.61
N ARG A 214 -22.33 -56.21 -21.56
CA ARG A 214 -21.44 -55.85 -20.46
C ARG A 214 -21.38 -56.95 -19.40
N ASN A 215 -20.38 -57.83 -19.47
CA ASN A 215 -20.02 -58.76 -18.39
C ASN A 215 -18.50 -58.73 -18.08
N GLY A 216 -17.87 -57.55 -18.15
CA GLY A 216 -16.43 -57.39 -17.85
C GLY A 216 -16.00 -56.06 -17.18
N ASP A 217 -16.93 -55.16 -16.84
CA ASP A 217 -16.59 -53.76 -16.49
C ASP A 217 -16.57 -53.46 -14.98
N GLY A 218 -16.32 -54.44 -14.11
CA GLY A 218 -16.27 -54.21 -12.66
C GLY A 218 -15.04 -53.43 -12.21
N VAL A 219 -13.88 -53.70 -12.83
CA VAL A 219 -12.59 -53.13 -12.41
C VAL A 219 -12.52 -51.63 -12.72
N GLY A 220 -12.94 -51.20 -13.93
CA GLY A 220 -12.92 -49.79 -14.32
C GLY A 220 -13.82 -48.91 -13.45
N LEU A 221 -15.02 -49.40 -13.09
CA LEU A 221 -15.93 -48.73 -12.16
C LEU A 221 -15.34 -48.64 -10.74
N ARG A 222 -14.69 -49.70 -10.24
CA ARG A 222 -14.01 -49.70 -8.93
C ARG A 222 -12.81 -48.77 -8.88
N VAL A 223 -11.98 -48.75 -9.93
CA VAL A 223 -10.85 -47.82 -10.07
C VAL A 223 -11.35 -46.38 -10.10
N ALA A 224 -12.37 -46.07 -10.91
CA ALA A 224 -12.96 -44.73 -10.95
C ALA A 224 -13.55 -44.31 -9.59
N ALA A 225 -14.17 -45.23 -8.85
CA ALA A 225 -14.67 -44.96 -7.50
C ALA A 225 -13.53 -44.72 -6.49
N TRP A 226 -12.44 -45.47 -6.58
CA TRP A 226 -11.24 -45.26 -5.78
C TRP A 226 -10.58 -43.91 -6.09
N GLU A 227 -10.40 -43.57 -7.36
CA GLU A 227 -9.85 -42.27 -7.79
C GLU A 227 -10.69 -41.09 -7.28
N ARG A 228 -12.03 -41.20 -7.31
CA ARG A 228 -12.93 -40.19 -6.74
C ARG A 228 -12.74 -40.03 -5.23
N ARG A 229 -12.58 -41.14 -4.49
CA ARG A 229 -12.34 -41.11 -3.03
C ARG A 229 -10.99 -40.47 -2.70
N VAL A 230 -9.93 -40.84 -3.43
CA VAL A 230 -8.58 -40.26 -3.26
C VAL A 230 -8.60 -38.77 -3.58
N ALA A 231 -9.27 -38.37 -4.67
CA ALA A 231 -9.41 -36.96 -5.04
C ALA A 231 -10.20 -36.16 -3.98
N ALA A 232 -11.29 -36.72 -3.45
CA ALA A 232 -12.09 -36.08 -2.41
C ALA A 232 -11.33 -35.95 -1.07
N ALA A 233 -10.60 -36.99 -0.65
CA ALA A 233 -9.76 -36.95 0.54
C ALA A 233 -8.68 -35.86 0.43
N ARG A 234 -7.99 -35.81 -0.72
CA ARG A 234 -6.97 -34.81 -1.00
C ARG A 234 -7.53 -33.38 -1.06
N ALA A 235 -8.69 -33.19 -1.68
CA ALA A 235 -9.39 -31.91 -1.68
C ALA A 235 -9.77 -31.46 -0.26
N GLY A 236 -10.18 -32.40 0.60
CA GLY A 236 -10.44 -32.17 2.02
C GLY A 236 -9.20 -31.71 2.79
N ASP A 237 -8.03 -32.31 2.55
CA ASP A 237 -6.76 -31.90 3.15
C ASP A 237 -6.34 -30.48 2.73
N ILE A 238 -6.47 -30.17 1.44
CA ILE A 238 -6.17 -28.84 0.90
C ILE A 238 -7.07 -27.79 1.55
N LEU A 239 -8.37 -28.07 1.67
CA LEU A 239 -9.34 -27.16 2.30
C LEU A 239 -9.07 -26.98 3.80
N ARG A 240 -8.73 -28.05 4.53
CA ARG A 240 -8.33 -27.95 5.95
C ARG A 240 -7.08 -27.08 6.11
N GLY A 241 -6.08 -27.28 5.25
CA GLY A 241 -4.86 -26.46 5.22
C GLY A 241 -5.15 -24.98 4.96
N LEU A 242 -6.05 -24.68 4.01
CA LEU A 242 -6.50 -23.31 3.70
C LEU A 242 -7.24 -22.67 4.88
N ARG A 243 -8.19 -23.38 5.51
CA ARG A 243 -8.89 -22.89 6.71
C ARG A 243 -7.93 -22.60 7.85
N ALA A 244 -6.97 -23.49 8.12
CA ALA A 244 -5.97 -23.30 9.16
C ALA A 244 -5.04 -22.10 8.87
N ARG A 245 -4.67 -21.87 7.59
CA ARG A 245 -3.91 -20.68 7.18
C ARG A 245 -4.70 -19.40 7.41
N ARG A 246 -5.95 -19.32 6.95
CA ARG A 246 -6.80 -18.13 7.16
C ARG A 246 -7.04 -17.84 8.65
N ALA A 247 -7.27 -18.87 9.47
CA ALA A 247 -7.44 -18.72 10.91
C ALA A 247 -6.16 -18.24 11.62
N ARG A 248 -4.97 -18.55 11.09
CA ARG A 248 -3.71 -17.95 11.59
C ARG A 248 -3.63 -16.48 11.21
N THR A 249 -3.79 -16.17 9.91
CA THR A 249 -3.73 -14.80 9.42
C THR A 249 -4.73 -13.86 10.12
N LEU A 250 -5.97 -14.31 10.36
CA LEU A 250 -6.96 -13.53 11.10
C LEU A 250 -6.55 -13.27 12.56
N ARG A 251 -5.97 -14.26 13.24
CA ARG A 251 -5.47 -14.08 14.61
C ARG A 251 -4.28 -13.15 14.65
N ASP A 252 -3.34 -13.29 13.72
CA ASP A 252 -2.17 -12.42 13.64
C ASP A 252 -2.59 -10.97 13.35
N ALA A 253 -3.54 -10.77 12.44
CA ALA A 253 -4.12 -9.45 12.17
C ALA A 253 -4.85 -8.86 13.39
N GLN A 254 -5.56 -9.70 14.16
CA GLN A 254 -6.23 -9.26 15.39
C GLN A 254 -5.23 -8.87 16.48
N LEU A 255 -4.15 -9.63 16.65
CA LEU A 255 -3.07 -9.28 17.58
C LEU A 255 -2.38 -7.98 17.16
N GLN A 256 -2.08 -7.83 15.88
CA GLN A 256 -1.48 -6.61 15.36
C GLN A 256 -2.39 -5.39 15.59
N ALA A 257 -3.71 -5.52 15.36
CA ALA A 257 -4.65 -4.45 15.65
C ALA A 257 -4.70 -4.10 17.16
N GLN A 258 -4.62 -5.09 18.05
CA GLN A 258 -4.56 -4.85 19.50
C GLN A 258 -3.27 -4.14 19.92
N ASP A 259 -2.13 -4.53 19.33
CA ASP A 259 -0.84 -3.89 19.57
C ASP A 259 -0.84 -2.45 19.04
N GLU A 260 -1.38 -2.21 17.84
CA GLU A 260 -1.56 -0.88 17.25
C GLU A 260 -2.46 0.02 18.12
N ASP A 261 -3.61 -0.49 18.58
CA ASP A 261 -4.51 0.22 19.50
C ASP A 261 -3.84 0.54 20.85
N ALA A 262 -3.00 -0.37 21.37
CA ALA A 262 -2.24 -0.14 22.60
C ALA A 262 -1.19 0.96 22.41
N VAL A 263 -0.45 0.93 21.31
CA VAL A 263 0.53 1.97 20.96
C VAL A 263 -0.17 3.32 20.76
N TRP A 264 -1.32 3.35 20.08
CA TRP A 264 -2.10 4.57 19.90
C TRP A 264 -2.54 5.17 21.23
N ARG A 265 -3.11 4.37 22.13
CA ARG A 265 -3.50 4.82 23.48
C ARG A 265 -2.33 5.37 24.29
N GLU A 266 -1.16 4.75 24.18
CA GLU A 266 0.06 5.21 24.84
C GLU A 266 0.53 6.57 24.28
N GLN A 267 0.48 6.73 22.96
CA GLN A 267 0.78 8.00 22.29
C GLN A 267 -0.20 9.11 22.69
N GLU A 268 -1.50 8.80 22.72
CA GLU A 268 -2.54 9.74 23.14
C GLU A 268 -2.35 10.17 24.61
N ARG A 269 -2.07 9.21 25.51
CA ARG A 269 -1.75 9.51 26.92
C ARG A 269 -0.54 10.43 27.02
N LYS A 270 0.55 10.13 26.30
CA LYS A 270 1.77 10.93 26.29
C LYS A 270 1.54 12.33 25.71
N ALA A 271 0.74 12.45 24.65
CA ALA A 271 0.37 13.73 24.07
C ALA A 271 -0.44 14.58 25.05
N LYS A 272 -1.40 13.97 25.75
CA LYS A 272 -2.20 14.63 26.78
C LYS A 272 -1.36 15.08 27.98
N GLU A 273 -0.39 14.27 28.40
CA GLU A 273 0.58 14.63 29.46
C GLU A 273 1.49 15.79 29.02
N ALA A 274 1.97 15.78 27.78
CA ALA A 274 2.77 16.87 27.23
C ALA A 274 1.95 18.17 27.13
N GLU A 275 0.68 18.10 26.70
CA GLU A 275 -0.21 19.26 26.67
C GLU A 275 -0.45 19.81 28.08
N ALA A 276 -0.67 18.93 29.07
CA ALA A 276 -0.82 19.32 30.47
C ALA A 276 0.45 20.01 31.02
N ALA A 277 1.63 19.45 30.71
CA ALA A 277 2.91 20.04 31.09
C ALA A 277 3.13 21.42 30.43
N MET A 278 2.83 21.57 29.13
CA MET A 278 2.89 22.86 28.44
C MET A 278 1.94 23.89 29.08
N ARG A 279 0.72 23.46 29.43
CA ARG A 279 -0.26 24.33 30.09
C ARG A 279 0.20 24.75 31.49
N GLU A 280 0.87 23.86 32.21
CA GLU A 280 1.45 24.15 33.52
C GLU A 280 2.64 25.12 33.41
N ILE A 281 3.56 24.90 32.47
CA ILE A 281 4.67 25.84 32.19
C ILE A 281 4.11 27.22 31.83
N ALA A 282 3.08 27.29 30.98
CA ALA A 282 2.44 28.55 30.64
C ALA A 282 1.79 29.23 31.85
N ARG A 283 1.16 28.47 32.75
CA ARG A 283 0.58 29.00 34.01
C ARG A 283 1.69 29.53 34.93
N ALA A 284 2.76 28.76 35.13
CA ALA A 284 3.91 29.13 35.93
C ALA A 284 4.59 30.39 35.37
N ALA A 285 4.74 30.50 34.05
CA ALA A 285 5.29 31.69 33.40
C ALA A 285 4.42 32.94 33.66
N ARG A 286 3.08 32.81 33.58
CA ARG A 286 2.15 33.91 33.90
C ARG A 286 2.20 34.30 35.38
N GLU A 287 2.31 33.34 36.29
CA GLU A 287 2.45 33.61 37.72
C GLU A 287 3.80 34.23 38.07
N ALA A 288 4.89 33.77 37.46
CA ALA A 288 6.21 34.36 37.60
C ALA A 288 6.22 35.80 37.09
N HIS A 289 5.60 36.04 35.92
CA HIS A 289 5.39 37.38 35.40
C HIS A 289 4.59 38.22 36.41
N ARG A 290 3.46 37.71 36.93
CA ARG A 290 2.64 38.38 37.95
C ARG A 290 3.45 38.74 39.21
N ARG A 291 4.28 37.85 39.71
CA ARG A 291 5.16 38.08 40.87
C ARG A 291 6.26 39.09 40.57
N SER A 292 6.71 39.19 39.31
CA SER A 292 7.72 40.17 38.89
C SER A 292 7.17 41.57 38.57
N VAL A 293 5.85 41.75 38.43
CA VAL A 293 5.24 43.08 38.18
C VAL A 293 5.03 43.91 39.46
N ASP A 294 5.51 43.45 40.62
CA ASP A 294 5.56 44.29 41.82
C ASP A 294 6.76 45.25 41.76
N PHE A 295 6.43 46.53 41.65
CA PHE A 295 7.29 47.71 41.76
C PHE A 295 8.30 48.01 40.63
N THR A 296 7.96 49.09 39.91
CA THR A 296 8.87 50.02 39.19
C THR A 296 9.63 49.48 37.99
N THR A 297 9.01 49.52 36.81
CA THR A 297 9.76 49.75 35.56
C THR A 297 8.86 50.43 34.53
N PRO A 298 9.22 51.63 33.99
CA PRO A 298 8.48 52.25 32.90
C PRO A 298 8.55 51.34 31.67
N CYS A 299 7.38 50.95 31.16
CA CYS A 299 7.22 50.08 30.01
C CYS A 299 7.84 50.75 28.77
N GLN A 300 8.94 50.18 28.25
CA GLN A 300 9.43 50.53 26.92
C GLN A 300 8.43 49.97 25.91
N ILE A 301 7.79 50.87 25.16
CA ILE A 301 6.87 50.53 24.07
C ILE A 301 7.68 49.74 23.04
N THR A 302 7.44 48.44 22.95
CA THR A 302 7.99 47.64 21.84
C THR A 302 7.24 48.03 20.56
N ALA A 303 7.98 48.24 19.47
CA ALA A 303 7.45 48.56 18.16
C ALA A 303 6.51 47.43 17.69
N GLY A 304 5.19 47.62 17.86
CA GLY A 304 4.19 46.63 17.54
C GLY A 304 2.78 47.23 17.52
N LYS A 305 1.81 46.53 16.95
CA LYS A 305 0.40 46.96 16.95
C LYS A 305 -0.16 46.90 18.38
N PRO A 306 -0.91 47.91 18.86
CA PRO A 306 -1.55 47.84 20.17
C PRO A 306 -2.48 46.62 20.27
N PRO A 307 -2.41 45.83 21.36
CA PRO A 307 -3.09 44.55 21.47
C PRO A 307 -4.62 44.69 21.62
N ASN A 308 -5.08 45.74 22.30
CA ASN A 308 -6.49 46.02 22.50
C ASN A 308 -6.74 47.53 22.64
N ARG A 309 -8.02 47.94 22.55
CA ARG A 309 -8.48 49.32 22.72
C ARG A 309 -8.08 49.92 24.08
N GLU A 310 -8.08 49.11 25.13
CA GLU A 310 -7.74 49.53 26.50
C GLU A 310 -6.28 49.91 26.64
N ALA A 311 -5.35 49.17 26.02
CA ALA A 311 -3.94 49.47 26.05
C ALA A 311 -3.63 50.81 25.35
N VAL A 312 -4.37 51.16 24.29
CA VAL A 312 -4.25 52.47 23.64
C VAL A 312 -4.70 53.60 24.58
N LEU A 313 -5.78 53.40 25.33
CA LEU A 313 -6.23 54.37 26.34
C LEU A 313 -5.23 54.52 27.48
N GLU A 314 -4.69 53.40 27.96
CA GLU A 314 -3.70 53.41 29.03
C GLU A 314 -2.41 54.11 28.59
N TRP A 315 -1.95 53.85 27.36
CA TRP A 315 -0.84 54.58 26.75
C TRP A 315 -1.11 56.09 26.68
N PHE A 316 -2.30 56.48 26.21
CA PHE A 316 -2.69 57.89 26.14
C PHE A 316 -2.70 58.55 27.53
N ARG A 317 -3.28 57.89 28.54
CA ARG A 317 -3.35 58.39 29.93
C ARG A 317 -1.97 58.52 30.59
N THR A 318 -1.09 57.55 30.35
CA THR A 318 0.19 57.47 31.07
C THR A 318 1.30 58.31 30.43
N GLN A 319 1.30 58.45 29.10
CA GLN A 319 2.36 59.11 28.34
C GLN A 319 1.89 60.43 27.72
N GLU A 320 0.81 60.40 26.95
CA GLU A 320 0.39 61.55 26.14
C GLU A 320 -0.33 62.62 26.98
N LEU A 321 -1.01 62.24 28.05
CA LEU A 321 -1.60 63.18 29.01
C LEU A 321 -0.52 64.02 29.71
N LYS A 322 0.64 63.42 30.00
CA LYS A 322 1.81 64.15 30.56
C LYS A 322 2.41 65.13 29.56
N ARG A 323 2.21 64.87 28.26
CA ARG A 323 2.64 65.75 27.15
C ARG A 323 1.57 66.76 26.74
N ALA A 324 0.48 66.86 27.51
CA ALA A 324 -0.64 67.78 27.31
C ALA A 324 -1.30 67.68 25.91
N VAL A 325 -1.30 66.49 25.30
CA VAL A 325 -1.88 66.31 23.97
C VAL A 325 -3.40 66.41 24.03
N GLY A 326 -3.96 67.29 23.19
CA GLY A 326 -5.40 67.54 23.15
C GLY A 326 -5.85 68.69 24.05
N LEU A 327 -4.92 69.43 24.67
CA LEU A 327 -5.18 70.63 25.46
C LEU A 327 -4.54 71.87 24.80
N ASP A 328 -5.20 73.03 24.90
CA ASP A 328 -4.66 74.33 24.48
C ASP A 328 -3.73 74.93 25.55
N GLU A 329 -3.12 76.09 25.26
CA GLU A 329 -2.27 76.85 26.19
C GLU A 329 -2.99 77.24 27.51
N ASN A 330 -4.33 77.15 27.55
CA ASN A 330 -5.18 77.44 28.70
C ASN A 330 -5.77 76.17 29.35
N ASN A 331 -5.22 74.98 29.07
CA ASN A 331 -5.71 73.68 29.55
C ASN A 331 -7.16 73.34 29.12
N LYS A 332 -7.68 73.92 28.03
CA LYS A 332 -8.97 73.56 27.45
C LYS A 332 -8.83 72.49 26.38
N PRO A 333 -9.79 71.55 26.25
CA PRO A 333 -9.78 70.58 25.16
C PRO A 333 -9.73 71.26 23.79
N VAL A 334 -8.83 70.81 22.91
CA VAL A 334 -8.71 71.34 21.56
C VAL A 334 -9.86 70.86 20.68
N ASP A 335 -10.38 71.76 19.85
CA ASP A 335 -11.56 71.55 19.03
C ASP A 335 -11.44 70.39 18.03
N TRP A 336 -10.23 70.00 17.63
CA TRP A 336 -10.02 68.94 16.64
C TRP A 336 -9.81 67.56 17.25
N PHE A 337 -9.67 67.43 18.57
CA PHE A 337 -9.34 66.15 19.21
C PHE A 337 -10.58 65.45 19.77
N HIS A 338 -10.86 64.25 19.29
CA HIS A 338 -12.08 63.50 19.65
C HIS A 338 -11.81 62.31 20.57
N GLY A 339 -10.56 62.11 21.01
CA GLY A 339 -10.19 60.96 21.82
C GLY A 339 -10.31 59.65 21.05
N LEU A 340 -10.79 58.60 21.72
CA LEU A 340 -10.88 57.26 21.13
C LEU A 340 -12.27 57.02 20.54
N ILE A 341 -12.43 57.48 19.30
CA ILE A 341 -13.56 57.16 18.43
C ILE A 341 -13.15 56.18 17.33
N THR A 342 -14.10 55.37 16.89
CA THR A 342 -13.92 54.43 15.79
C THR A 342 -13.85 55.17 14.44
N ARG A 343 -13.35 54.47 13.43
CA ARG A 343 -13.33 54.99 12.06
C ARG A 343 -14.75 55.36 11.57
N SER A 344 -15.75 54.54 11.88
CA SER A 344 -17.13 54.75 11.45
C SER A 344 -17.75 56.00 12.09
N GLU A 345 -17.50 56.21 13.39
CA GLU A 345 -17.98 57.40 14.11
C GLU A 345 -17.33 58.69 13.57
N ALA A 346 -16.04 58.63 13.22
CA ALA A 346 -15.34 59.74 12.56
C ALA A 346 -15.94 60.07 11.19
N GLU A 347 -16.21 59.05 10.37
CA GLU A 347 -16.84 59.23 9.05
C GLU A 347 -18.24 59.83 9.19
N GLN A 348 -19.04 59.37 10.15
CA GLN A 348 -20.38 59.91 10.44
C GLN A 348 -20.32 61.38 10.86
N THR A 349 -19.40 61.73 11.74
CA THR A 349 -19.22 63.10 12.24
C THR A 349 -18.78 64.07 11.13
N LEU A 350 -17.93 63.61 10.21
CA LEU A 350 -17.45 64.39 9.08
C LEU A 350 -18.44 64.43 7.89
N SER A 351 -19.37 63.47 7.80
CA SER A 351 -20.33 63.39 6.69
C SER A 351 -21.25 64.61 6.57
N GLN A 352 -21.57 65.24 7.71
CA GLN A 352 -22.45 66.41 7.80
C GLN A 352 -21.70 67.75 7.67
N ARG A 353 -20.39 67.71 7.42
CA ARG A 353 -19.50 68.88 7.39
C ARG A 353 -19.00 69.17 5.96
N PRO A 354 -18.60 70.42 5.66
CA PRO A 354 -18.04 70.76 4.35
C PRO A 354 -16.69 70.08 4.10
N GLU A 355 -16.32 69.93 2.83
CA GLU A 355 -15.00 69.46 2.43
C GLU A 355 -13.89 70.33 3.01
N GLY A 356 -12.78 69.71 3.44
CA GLY A 356 -11.74 70.36 4.23
C GLY A 356 -11.88 70.19 5.73
N SER A 357 -13.03 69.71 6.21
CA SER A 357 -13.23 69.43 7.64
C SER A 357 -12.39 68.23 8.10
N PHE A 358 -11.83 68.31 9.30
CA PHE A 358 -11.00 67.24 9.85
C PHE A 358 -11.20 67.05 11.35
N LEU A 359 -10.80 65.87 11.83
CA LEU A 359 -10.69 65.55 13.25
C LEU A 359 -9.51 64.60 13.48
N VAL A 360 -8.98 64.58 14.70
CA VAL A 360 -7.93 63.67 15.14
C VAL A 360 -8.47 62.76 16.23
N ARG A 361 -8.22 61.47 16.06
CA ARG A 361 -8.66 60.41 16.98
C ARG A 361 -7.51 59.49 17.33
N LEU A 362 -7.61 58.79 18.45
CA LEU A 362 -6.67 57.71 18.80
C LEU A 362 -6.79 56.55 17.79
N SER A 363 -5.66 55.92 17.49
CA SER A 363 -5.61 54.79 16.56
C SER A 363 -5.52 53.46 17.31
N GLU A 364 -6.40 52.52 16.96
CA GLU A 364 -6.29 51.12 17.42
C GLU A 364 -5.33 50.29 16.54
N ARG A 365 -4.72 50.90 15.52
CA ARG A 365 -3.82 50.21 14.57
C ARG A 365 -2.35 50.48 14.80
N VAL A 366 -2.02 51.62 15.41
CA VAL A 366 -0.66 52.06 15.68
C VAL A 366 -0.63 52.76 17.04
N TRP A 367 0.52 52.77 17.71
CA TRP A 367 0.72 53.57 18.92
C TRP A 367 0.80 55.06 18.55
N GLY A 368 -0.37 55.68 18.44
CA GLY A 368 -0.50 57.04 17.97
C GLY A 368 -1.94 57.40 17.58
N TYR A 369 -2.07 58.21 16.53
CA TYR A 369 -3.32 58.87 16.17
C TYR A 369 -3.74 58.54 14.74
N ALA A 370 -4.95 58.94 14.39
CA ALA A 370 -5.44 58.94 13.03
C ALA A 370 -6.13 60.26 12.74
N ILE A 371 -5.72 60.94 11.66
CA ILE A 371 -6.38 62.13 11.16
C ILE A 371 -7.44 61.69 10.17
N SER A 372 -8.70 61.98 10.46
CA SER A 372 -9.81 61.72 9.56
C SER A 372 -10.20 63.02 8.85
N TYR A 373 -10.25 62.98 7.53
CA TYR A 373 -10.39 64.16 6.67
C TYR A 373 -11.57 64.02 5.71
N ARG A 374 -12.39 65.07 5.62
CA ARG A 374 -13.52 65.16 4.71
C ARG A 374 -13.08 65.64 3.33
N ALA A 375 -13.08 64.71 2.37
CA ALA A 375 -13.07 64.97 0.94
C ALA A 375 -14.29 64.29 0.29
N ALA A 376 -14.34 64.23 -1.05
CA ALA A 376 -15.35 63.45 -1.79
C ALA A 376 -15.55 62.02 -1.23
N ARG A 377 -14.45 61.39 -0.77
CA ARG A 377 -14.47 60.22 0.11
C ARG A 377 -13.69 60.55 1.39
N CYS A 378 -14.16 60.08 2.55
CA CYS A 378 -13.45 60.28 3.80
C CYS A 378 -12.08 59.60 3.74
N LYS A 379 -11.01 60.35 4.02
CA LYS A 379 -9.63 59.88 4.04
C LYS A 379 -9.15 59.74 5.48
N HIS A 380 -8.28 58.76 5.74
CA HIS A 380 -7.71 58.54 7.07
C HIS A 380 -6.20 58.37 6.96
N TYR A 381 -5.47 59.18 7.72
CA TYR A 381 -4.02 59.15 7.76
C TYR A 381 -3.57 58.73 9.16
N LEU A 382 -2.71 57.72 9.25
CA LEU A 382 -2.20 57.24 10.53
C LEU A 382 -0.99 58.09 10.95
N VAL A 383 -0.94 58.45 12.22
CA VAL A 383 0.16 59.18 12.85
C VAL A 383 0.81 58.24 13.86
N ASP A 384 2.10 57.98 13.69
CA ASP A 384 2.92 57.30 14.69
C ASP A 384 3.38 58.31 15.74
N ALA A 385 3.35 57.90 17.01
CA ALA A 385 3.79 58.71 18.16
C ALA A 385 4.98 58.07 18.90
N SER A 386 5.59 57.02 18.32
CA SER A 386 6.69 56.27 18.94
C SER A 386 8.00 57.08 19.06
N ASP A 387 8.34 57.88 18.04
CA ASP A 387 9.57 58.69 17.97
C ASP A 387 9.27 60.08 17.36
N GLY A 388 8.43 60.84 18.08
CA GLY A 388 7.80 62.06 17.57
C GLY A 388 6.53 61.78 16.78
N TYR A 389 5.83 62.85 16.37
CA TYR A 389 4.56 62.74 15.64
C TYR A 389 4.82 62.77 14.14
N ARG A 390 4.60 61.66 13.44
CA ARG A 390 4.80 61.58 11.98
C ARG A 390 3.66 60.84 11.30
N LEU A 391 3.26 61.31 10.12
CA LEU A 391 2.33 60.58 9.27
C LEU A 391 2.98 59.34 8.65
N LEU A 392 2.30 58.21 8.73
CA LEU A 392 2.73 56.95 8.13
C LEU A 392 2.52 57.00 6.60
N GLY A 393 3.61 57.24 5.88
CA GLY A 393 3.67 57.36 4.42
C GLY A 393 5.06 57.84 3.97
N ALA A 394 5.38 57.76 2.67
CA ALA A 394 6.67 58.21 2.15
C ALA A 394 6.80 59.75 2.26
N GLY A 395 7.96 60.23 2.73
CA GLY A 395 8.34 61.66 2.69
C GLY A 395 7.79 62.55 3.80
N GLN A 396 7.25 62.01 4.89
CA GLN A 396 6.60 62.80 5.94
C GLN A 396 7.55 63.20 7.08
N ILE A 397 7.44 64.45 7.54
CA ILE A 397 8.30 65.05 8.57
C ILE A 397 7.81 64.64 9.96
N ALA A 398 8.73 64.49 10.93
CA ALA A 398 8.36 64.31 12.33
C ALA A 398 8.22 65.68 13.03
N HIS A 399 7.17 65.81 13.84
CA HIS A 399 6.86 67.00 14.63
C HIS A 399 7.02 66.72 16.12
N GLU A 400 7.37 67.74 16.89
CA GLU A 400 7.56 67.63 18.35
C GLU A 400 6.24 67.47 19.10
N THR A 401 5.18 68.15 18.62
CA THR A 401 3.83 68.04 19.17
C THR A 401 2.80 67.67 18.08
N LEU A 402 1.70 67.03 18.50
CA LEU A 402 0.59 66.73 17.60
C LEU A 402 -0.08 68.00 17.05
N ALA A 403 -0.10 69.08 17.84
CA ALA A 403 -0.63 70.37 17.43
C ALA A 403 0.21 70.99 16.29
N ASP A 404 1.53 70.86 16.35
CA ASP A 404 2.43 71.33 15.30
C ASP A 404 2.22 70.58 13.98
N LEU A 405 2.04 69.26 14.07
CA LEU A 405 1.70 68.44 12.90
C LEU A 405 0.40 68.93 12.24
N VAL A 406 -0.64 69.15 13.04
CA VAL A 406 -1.93 69.66 12.53
C VAL A 406 -1.75 71.05 11.93
N ASN A 407 -1.06 71.97 12.61
CA ASN A 407 -0.85 73.35 12.15
C ASN A 407 0.00 73.42 10.87
N TYR A 408 0.99 72.54 10.72
CA TYR A 408 1.76 72.41 9.49
C TYR A 408 0.86 72.01 8.32
N HIS A 409 0.00 71.00 8.51
CA HIS A 409 -0.92 70.52 7.48
C HIS A 409 -2.15 71.41 7.22
N LYS A 410 -2.28 72.54 7.93
CA LYS A 410 -3.18 73.63 7.52
C LYS A 410 -2.62 74.43 6.34
N LYS A 411 -1.29 74.44 6.17
CA LYS A 411 -0.56 75.19 5.13
C LYS A 411 0.01 74.28 4.05
N VAL A 412 0.40 73.06 4.42
CA VAL A 412 1.03 72.08 3.52
C VAL A 412 0.09 70.88 3.32
N PRO A 413 -0.24 70.50 2.07
CA PRO A 413 -1.14 69.38 1.84
C PRO A 413 -0.53 68.07 2.34
N ILE A 414 -1.38 67.17 2.85
CA ILE A 414 -0.93 65.86 3.35
C ILE A 414 -0.35 65.00 2.22
N THR A 415 -0.99 65.00 1.06
CA THR A 415 -0.52 64.29 -0.14
C THR A 415 -0.22 65.29 -1.25
N GLU A 416 0.96 65.20 -1.86
CA GLU A 416 1.40 66.12 -2.94
C GLU A 416 0.45 66.14 -4.15
N SER A 417 -0.20 65.01 -4.45
CA SER A 417 -1.15 64.88 -5.55
C SER A 417 -2.60 65.20 -5.18
N GLY A 418 -2.92 65.26 -3.89
CA GLY A 418 -4.29 65.26 -3.38
C GLY A 418 -4.78 66.59 -2.82
N GLY A 419 -3.87 67.53 -2.56
CA GLY A 419 -4.20 68.90 -2.12
C GLY A 419 -4.93 68.97 -0.77
N GLU A 420 -4.86 67.93 0.07
CA GLU A 420 -5.66 67.87 1.30
C GLU A 420 -5.08 68.78 2.38
N LEU A 421 -5.68 69.97 2.53
CA LEU A 421 -5.37 70.92 3.59
C LEU A 421 -6.38 70.81 4.72
N LEU A 422 -5.89 70.77 5.96
CA LEU A 422 -6.71 70.74 7.17
C LEU A 422 -7.31 72.12 7.45
N THR A 423 -8.44 72.45 6.86
CA THR A 423 -9.01 73.81 6.95
C THR A 423 -9.88 74.00 8.19
N THR A 424 -10.89 73.15 8.39
CA THR A 424 -11.89 73.35 9.45
C THR A 424 -11.81 72.24 10.49
N PRO A 425 -11.43 72.53 11.75
CA PRO A 425 -11.49 71.55 12.81
C PRO A 425 -12.95 71.22 13.15
N CYS A 426 -13.29 69.94 13.24
CA CYS A 426 -14.61 69.53 13.66
C CYS A 426 -14.66 69.47 15.19
N VAL A 427 -15.45 70.34 15.84
CA VAL A 427 -15.64 70.33 17.31
C VAL A 427 -16.32 69.03 17.75
N PRO A 428 -15.81 68.33 18.79
CA PRO A 428 -16.48 67.15 19.34
C PRO A 428 -17.82 67.53 19.98
N ALA A 429 -18.87 66.73 19.72
CA ALA A 429 -20.20 66.96 20.28
C ALA A 429 -20.30 66.63 21.79
N GLN A 430 -19.35 65.86 22.31
CA GLN A 430 -19.22 65.49 23.72
C GLN A 430 -17.78 65.73 24.14
N THR A 431 -17.54 66.22 25.36
CA THR A 431 -16.18 66.28 25.91
C THR A 431 -15.56 64.88 25.84
N PRO A 432 -14.38 64.70 25.21
CA PRO A 432 -13.79 63.39 25.07
C PRO A 432 -13.62 62.76 26.45
N VAL A 433 -14.18 61.56 26.63
CA VAL A 433 -14.01 60.80 27.87
C VAL A 433 -12.54 60.37 27.92
N ILE A 434 -11.76 61.03 28.78
CA ILE A 434 -10.34 60.75 29.03
C ILE A 434 -10.19 59.46 29.83
#